data_AF-A0ABD5NPX6-F1
#
_entry.id   AF-A0ABD5NPX6-F1
#
_cell.length_a   1.000
_cell.length_b   1.000
_cell.length_c   1.000
_cell.angle_alpha   90.00
_cell.angle_beta   90.00
_cell.angle_gamma   90.00
#
_symmetry.space_group_name_H-M   'P 1'
#
loop_
_entity.id
_entity.type
_entity.pdbx_description
1 polymer ?
#
loop_
_entity_poly.entity_id
_entity_poly.type
_entity_poly.pdbx_seq_one_letter_code
_entity_poly.pdbx_strand_id
1 'polypeptide(L)' 'MAPDPTDDRRERTERVQAALRERGADALVLSKGVDQYYLSGFLTPPQKRHLFLIVPA' A
#
# COMPACT_ATOMS: atom_id res chain seq x y z
N MET A 1 15.46 -18.17 9.24
CA MET A 1 15.28 -17.60 7.89
C MET A 1 14.63 -16.24 8.09
N ALA A 2 15.22 -15.14 7.61
CA ALA A 2 14.55 -13.85 7.65
C ALA A 2 13.28 -13.92 6.76
N PRO A 3 12.18 -13.23 7.10
CA PRO A 3 10.99 -13.23 6.27
C PRO A 3 11.31 -12.72 4.86
N ASP A 4 10.67 -13.30 3.84
CA ASP A 4 10.74 -12.78 2.48
C ASP A 4 10.11 -11.37 2.48
N PRO A 5 10.81 -10.34 1.98
CA PRO A 5 10.23 -8.99 1.86
C PRO A 5 8.89 -8.94 1.10
N THR A 6 8.58 -9.97 0.31
CA THR A 6 7.31 -10.17 -0.37
C THR A 6 6.19 -10.65 0.56
N ASP A 7 6.50 -11.52 1.51
CA ASP A 7 5.55 -12.01 2.53
C ASP A 7 5.15 -10.87 3.48
N ASP A 8 6.12 -10.06 3.88
CA ASP A 8 5.91 -8.84 4.66
C ASP A 8 4.91 -7.86 4.02
N ARG A 9 4.94 -7.76 2.69
CA ARG A 9 4.05 -6.85 1.95
C ARG A 9 2.64 -7.39 1.79
N ARG A 10 2.51 -8.70 1.64
CA ARG A 10 1.20 -9.37 1.60
C ARG A 10 0.47 -9.13 2.92
N GLU A 11 1.15 -9.37 4.05
CA GLU A 11 0.57 -9.18 5.38
C GLU A 11 0.12 -7.72 5.59
N ARG A 12 0.97 -6.74 5.20
CA ARG A 12 0.61 -5.31 5.29
C ARG A 12 -0.62 -4.98 4.45
N THR A 13 -0.70 -5.55 3.24
CA THR A 13 -1.86 -5.35 2.35
C THR A 13 -3.12 -5.93 3.00
N GLU A 14 -3.07 -7.18 3.47
CA GLU A 14 -4.20 -7.85 4.14
C GLU A 14 -4.69 -7.08 5.37
N ARG A 15 -3.78 -6.52 6.18
CA ARG A 15 -4.13 -5.65 7.31
C ARG A 15 -4.86 -4.38 6.86
N VAL A 16 -4.42 -3.74 5.78
CA VAL A 16 -5.11 -2.56 5.23
C VAL A 16 -6.49 -2.93 4.71
N GLN A 17 -6.62 -4.05 3.99
CA GLN A 17 -7.90 -4.50 3.45
C GLN A 17 -8.91 -4.83 4.55
N ALA A 18 -8.48 -5.51 5.62
CA ALA A 18 -9.31 -5.74 6.79
C ALA A 18 -9.82 -4.43 7.40
N ALA A 19 -8.93 -3.44 7.54
CA ALA A 19 -9.26 -2.15 8.11
C ALA A 19 -10.13 -1.27 7.17
N LEU A 20 -10.13 -1.52 5.85
CA LEU A 20 -11.05 -0.92 4.90
C LEU A 20 -12.46 -1.50 5.06
N ARG A 21 -12.57 -2.83 5.14
CA ARG A 21 -13.85 -3.53 5.37
C ARG A 21 -14.50 -3.13 6.69
N GLU A 22 -13.73 -3.04 7.78
CA GLU A 22 -14.21 -2.59 9.09
C GLU A 22 -14.78 -1.17 9.06
N ARG A 23 -14.29 -0.32 8.17
CA ARG A 23 -14.73 1.08 8.03
C ARG A 23 -15.78 1.29 6.95
N GLY A 24 -16.17 0.24 6.22
CA GLY A 24 -17.08 0.34 5.08
C GLY A 24 -16.53 1.16 3.92
N ALA A 25 -15.21 1.18 3.72
CA ALA A 25 -14.55 1.86 2.61
C ALA A 25 -14.20 0.86 1.51
N ASP A 26 -14.44 1.22 0.24
CA ASP A 26 -14.21 0.32 -0.91
C ASP A 26 -12.73 0.26 -1.34
N ALA A 27 -11.97 1.34 -1.11
CA ALA A 27 -10.57 1.42 -1.48
C ALA A 27 -9.80 2.49 -0.70
N LEU A 28 -8.48 2.29 -0.62
CA LEU A 28 -7.49 3.28 -0.24
C LEU A 28 -6.76 3.78 -1.50
N VAL A 29 -6.64 5.10 -1.65
CA VAL A 29 -5.86 5.74 -2.69
C VAL A 29 -4.71 6.50 -2.05
N LEU A 30 -3.47 6.05 -2.29
CA LEU A 30 -2.28 6.70 -1.77
C LEU A 30 -1.54 7.45 -2.87
N SER A 31 -1.28 8.73 -2.64
CA SER A 31 -0.32 9.48 -3.44
C SER A 31 1.12 9.09 -3.08
N LYS A 32 2.07 9.61 -3.85
CA LYS A 32 3.51 9.49 -3.57
C LYS A 32 3.84 9.83 -2.12
N GLY A 33 4.54 8.93 -1.42
CA GLY A 33 4.93 9.13 -0.04
C GLY A 33 5.34 7.85 0.68
N VAL A 34 5.54 7.98 2.00
CA VAL A 34 6.01 6.90 2.89
C VAL A 34 5.02 5.74 2.96
N ASP A 35 3.72 6.01 2.97
CA ASP A 35 2.68 4.96 3.04
C ASP A 35 2.64 4.13 1.76
N GLN A 36 2.78 4.81 0.61
CA GLN A 36 2.87 4.13 -0.68
C GLN A 36 4.11 3.24 -0.71
N TYR A 37 5.27 3.72 -0.26
CA TYR A 37 6.50 2.94 -0.22
C TYR A 37 6.39 1.76 0.77
N TYR A 38 5.80 1.98 1.95
CA TYR A 38 5.62 0.94 2.97
C TYR A 38 4.81 -0.25 2.47
N LEU A 39 3.73 0.01 1.73
CA LEU A 39 2.85 -1.02 1.17
C LEU A 39 3.38 -1.61 -0.14
N SER A 40 4.00 -0.79 -0.98
CA SER A 40 4.34 -1.18 -2.35
C SER A 40 5.82 -1.40 -2.63
N GLY A 41 6.72 -1.11 -1.69
CA GLY A 41 8.17 -1.09 -1.91
C GLY A 41 8.63 -0.17 -3.06
N PHE A 42 7.70 0.55 -3.70
CA PHE A 42 7.94 1.28 -4.92
C PHE A 42 8.40 2.68 -4.57
N LEU A 43 9.70 2.92 -4.71
CA LEU A 43 10.27 4.24 -4.57
C LEU A 43 10.28 4.91 -5.94
N THR A 44 9.56 6.03 -6.06
CA THR A 44 9.60 6.85 -7.26
C THR A 44 10.26 8.20 -6.94
N PRO A 45 11.19 8.68 -7.78
CA PRO A 45 11.74 10.02 -7.60
C PRO A 45 10.64 11.09 -7.80
N PRO A 46 10.83 12.31 -7.27
CA PRO A 46 9.91 13.41 -7.51
C PRO A 46 9.68 13.63 -9.01
N GLN A 47 8.42 13.59 -9.45
CA GLN A 47 8.02 13.78 -10.84
C GLN A 47 6.72 14.59 -10.90
N LYS A 48 6.54 15.36 -11.97
CA LYS A 48 5.32 16.17 -12.20
C LYS A 48 4.06 15.34 -12.49
N ARG A 49 4.20 14.05 -12.81
CA ARG A 49 3.06 13.16 -13.11
C ARG A 49 2.41 12.65 -11.82
N HIS A 50 1.09 12.63 -11.78
CA HIS A 50 0.35 11.96 -10.71
C HIS A 50 0.62 10.45 -10.77
N LEU A 51 0.78 9.85 -9.59
CA LEU A 51 0.96 8.43 -9.39
C LEU A 51 0.23 8.05 -8.12
N PHE A 52 -0.52 6.96 -8.19
CA PHE A 52 -1.31 6.47 -7.08
C PHE A 52 -1.13 4.96 -6.92
N LEU A 53 -1.11 4.50 -5.67
CA LEU A 53 -1.34 3.12 -5.31
C LEU A 53 -2.81 2.98 -4.91
N ILE A 54 -3.50 2.00 -5.50
CA ILE A 54 -4.88 1.67 -5.16
C ILE A 54 -4.88 0.32 -4.44
N VAL A 55 -5.46 0.28 -3.24
CA VAL A 55 -5.68 -0.95 -2.48
C VAL A 55 -7.20 -1.11 -2.29
N PRO A 56 -7.84 -2.12 -2.90
CA PRO A 56 -9.26 -2.38 -2.68
C PRO A 56 -9.49 -3.03 -1.32
N ALA A 57 -10.71 -2.92 -0.81
CA ALA A 57 -11.16 -3.63 0.40
C ALA A 57 -11.04 -5.16 0.30
#